data_AF-A0A6G1YP48-F1
#
_entry.id   AF-A0A6G1YP48-F1
#
_cell.length_a   1.000
_cell.length_b   1.000
_cell.length_c   1.000
_cell.angle_alpha   90.00
_cell.angle_beta   90.00
_cell.angle_gamma   90.00
#
_symmetry.space_group_name_H-M   'P 1'
#
loop_
_entity.id
_entity.type
_entity.pdbx_description
1 polymer ?
#
loop_
_entity_poly.entity_id
_entity_poly.type
_entity_poly.pdbx_seq_one_letter_code
_entity_poly.pdbx_strand_id
1 'polypeptide(L)'
;MERDEIIKRIDILTRGLSQRSSDINESSEIKIVRSEVEEEDKPKLAALLEDLIVLLKDDPENRGKIKGIWNRLMDGYGHIKPISELLGSVKLSFLDSTTNNIS
;
A
#
# COMPACT_ATOMS: atom_id res chain seq x y z
N MET A 1 -2.75 7.96 -10.58
CA MET A 1 -1.54 7.11 -10.62
C MET A 1 -1.83 5.94 -11.52
N GLU A 2 -0.86 5.56 -12.33
CA GLU A 2 -0.94 4.34 -13.14
C GLU A 2 -0.70 3.11 -12.25
N ARG A 3 -1.13 1.92 -12.70
CA ARG A 3 -1.00 0.68 -11.90
C ARG A 3 0.44 0.37 -11.53
N ASP A 4 1.38 0.55 -12.47
CA ASP A 4 2.81 0.30 -12.24
C ASP A 4 3.41 1.28 -11.22
N GLU A 5 2.94 2.52 -11.22
CA GLU A 5 3.35 3.54 -10.26
C GLU A 5 2.85 3.21 -8.84
N ILE A 6 1.61 2.72 -8.72
CA ILE A 6 1.03 2.24 -7.45
C ILE A 6 1.86 1.08 -6.91
N ILE A 7 2.13 0.08 -7.76
CA ILE A 7 2.93 -1.10 -7.40
C ILE A 7 4.33 -0.68 -6.94
N LYS A 8 4.98 0.24 -7.66
CA LYS A 8 6.30 0.75 -7.30
C LYS A 8 6.29 1.51 -5.96
N ARG A 9 5.25 2.31 -5.70
CA ARG A 9 5.11 3.04 -4.43
C ARG A 9 4.92 2.09 -3.25
N ILE A 10 4.15 1.01 -3.42
CA ILE A 10 4.00 -0.06 -2.41
C ILE A 10 5.37 -0.71 -2.14
N ASP A 11 6.09 -1.13 -3.18
CA ASP A 11 7.42 -1.76 -3.06
C ASP A 11 8.42 -0.88 -2.29
N ILE A 12 8.45 0.42 -2.59
CA ILE A 12 9.31 1.39 -1.91
C ILE A 12 8.98 1.48 -0.41
N LEU A 13 7.69 1.54 -0.05
CA LEU A 13 7.26 1.61 1.34
C LEU A 13 7.56 0.30 2.09
N THR A 14 7.28 -0.86 1.49
CA THR A 14 7.58 -2.17 2.08
C THR A 14 9.07 -2.31 2.41
N ARG A 15 9.95 -1.92 1.48
CA ARG A 15 11.41 -1.93 1.69
C ARG A 15 11.84 -0.93 2.76
N GLY A 16 11.29 0.29 2.73
CA GLY A 16 11.61 1.34 3.69
C GLY A 16 11.23 0.98 5.14
N LEU A 17 10.15 0.21 5.32
CA LEU A 17 9.72 -0.30 6.62
C LEU A 17 10.57 -1.48 7.12
N SER A 18 11.15 -2.26 6.20
CA SER A 18 11.96 -3.44 6.51
C SER A 18 13.43 -3.10 6.81
N GLN A 19 13.88 -1.90 6.42
CA GLN A 19 15.26 -1.45 6.57
C GLN A 19 15.48 -0.67 7.89
N ARG A 20 16.65 -0.87 8.50
CA ARG A 20 17.07 -0.07 9.67
C ARG A 20 17.29 1.39 9.23
N SER A 21 16.99 2.33 10.12
CA SER A 21 16.95 3.78 9.87
C SER A 21 18.28 4.40 9.42
N SER A 22 19.41 3.69 9.56
CA SER A 22 20.74 4.16 9.17
C SER A 22 21.04 4.09 7.67
N ASP A 23 20.24 3.36 6.88
CA ASP A 23 20.70 2.88 5.57
C ASP A 23 20.02 3.55 4.36
N ILE A 24 19.20 4.59 4.56
CA ILE A 24 18.30 5.06 3.51
C ILE A 24 18.36 6.57 3.31
N ASN A 25 18.51 6.98 2.05
CA ASN A 25 18.18 8.31 1.57
C ASN A 25 16.64 8.40 1.45
N GLU A 26 15.94 8.42 2.59
CA GLU A 26 14.48 8.22 2.65
C GLU A 26 13.73 9.34 1.94
N SER A 27 12.76 8.97 1.09
CA SER A 27 11.74 9.91 0.64
C SER A 27 10.98 10.47 1.84
N SER A 28 10.41 11.67 1.69
CA SER A 28 9.59 12.28 2.75
C SER A 28 8.46 11.36 3.22
N GLU A 29 7.89 10.56 2.32
CA GLU A 29 6.81 9.61 2.63
C GLU A 29 7.27 8.50 3.58
N ILE A 30 8.40 7.85 3.31
CA ILE A 30 8.91 6.77 4.18
C ILE A 30 9.18 7.31 5.58
N LYS A 31 9.77 8.52 5.69
CA LYS A 31 10.02 9.17 6.99
C LYS A 31 8.74 9.35 7.79
N ILE A 32 7.69 9.86 7.16
CA ILE A 32 6.38 10.07 7.79
C ILE A 32 5.81 8.74 8.29
N VAL A 33 5.74 7.73 7.41
CA VAL A 33 5.18 6.42 7.79
C VAL A 33 5.99 5.80 8.93
N ARG A 34 7.33 5.84 8.89
CA ARG A 34 8.18 5.30 9.96
C ARG A 34 8.03 6.06 11.28
N SER A 35 7.73 7.35 11.25
CA SER A 35 7.52 8.14 12.46
C SER A 35 6.14 7.95 13.08
N GLU A 36 5.13 7.61 12.29
CA GLU A 36 3.75 7.42 12.75
C GLU A 36 3.43 5.97 13.13
N VAL A 37 4.17 4.99 12.60
CA VAL A 37 4.00 3.57 12.94
C VAL A 37 4.95 3.17 14.07
N GLU A 38 4.41 2.54 15.11
CA GLU A 38 5.20 1.98 16.22
C GLU A 38 6.19 0.91 15.72
N GLU A 39 7.37 0.81 16.32
CA GLU A 39 8.44 -0.12 15.88
C GLU A 39 7.97 -1.58 15.79
N GLU A 40 7.09 -2.01 16.70
CA GLU A 40 6.52 -3.36 16.71
C GLU A 40 5.51 -3.64 15.59
N ASP A 41 4.93 -2.58 15.02
CA ASP A 41 3.93 -2.66 13.96
C ASP A 41 4.51 -2.48 12.56
N LYS A 42 5.74 -1.98 12.43
CA LYS A 42 6.42 -1.83 11.12
C LYS A 42 6.53 -3.15 10.36
N PRO A 43 6.90 -4.30 10.96
CA PRO A 43 6.90 -5.58 10.27
C PRO A 43 5.51 -6.02 9.83
N LYS A 44 4.47 -5.71 10.63
CA LYS A 44 3.08 -6.07 10.30
C LYS A 44 2.58 -5.26 9.10
N LEU A 45 2.86 -3.96 9.07
CA LEU A 45 2.54 -3.10 7.92
C LEU A 45 3.29 -3.55 6.66
N ALA A 46 4.59 -3.84 6.77
CA ALA A 46 5.38 -4.33 5.64
C ALA A 46 4.80 -5.62 5.04
N ALA A 47 4.44 -6.59 5.88
CA ALA A 47 3.83 -7.85 5.44
C ALA A 47 2.48 -7.62 4.71
N LEU A 48 1.63 -6.73 5.23
CA LEU A 48 0.35 -6.40 4.58
C LEU A 48 0.55 -5.72 3.22
N LEU A 49 1.55 -4.84 3.10
CA LEU A 49 1.90 -4.20 1.84
C LEU A 49 2.51 -5.20 0.84
N GLU A 50 3.27 -6.18 1.33
CA GLU A 50 3.79 -7.29 0.52
C GLU A 50 2.67 -8.23 0.03
N ASP A 51 1.75 -8.63 0.89
CA ASP A 51 0.59 -9.43 0.45
C ASP A 51 -0.24 -8.66 -0.59
N LEU A 52 -0.39 -7.33 -0.41
CA LEU A 52 -1.07 -6.48 -1.38
C LEU A 52 -0.32 -6.44 -2.71
N ILE A 53 1.01 -6.22 -2.72
CA ILE A 53 1.77 -6.11 -3.97
C ILE A 53 1.75 -7.43 -4.77
N VAL A 54 1.80 -8.57 -4.08
CA VAL A 54 1.69 -9.89 -4.72
C VAL A 54 0.35 -10.02 -5.43
N LEU A 55 -0.77 -9.69 -4.77
CA LEU A 55 -2.09 -9.73 -5.42
C LEU A 55 -2.18 -8.77 -6.60
N LEU A 56 -1.68 -7.55 -6.47
CA LEU A 56 -1.75 -6.56 -7.55
C LEU A 56 -0.93 -6.94 -8.80
N LYS A 57 0.13 -7.75 -8.63
CA LYS A 57 0.96 -8.25 -9.74
C LYS A 57 0.44 -9.56 -10.32
N ASP A 58 0.13 -10.53 -9.46
CA ASP A 58 -0.07 -11.92 -9.86
C ASP A 58 -1.55 -12.27 -10.05
N ASP A 59 -2.46 -11.61 -9.32
CA ASP A 59 -3.91 -11.88 -9.36
C ASP A 59 -4.73 -10.57 -9.24
N PRO A 60 -4.54 -9.58 -10.15
CA PRO A 60 -5.16 -8.25 -10.04
C PRO A 60 -6.69 -8.26 -10.21
N GLU A 61 -7.25 -9.36 -10.74
CA GLU A 61 -8.69 -9.53 -10.91
C GLU A 61 -9.38 -10.03 -9.63
N ASN A 62 -8.62 -10.51 -8.63
CA ASN A 62 -9.13 -11.02 -7.37
C ASN A 62 -9.46 -9.89 -6.39
N ARG A 63 -10.44 -9.08 -6.79
CA ARG A 63 -10.92 -7.90 -6.06
C ARG A 63 -11.39 -8.24 -4.66
N GLY A 64 -11.87 -9.47 -4.42
CA GLY A 64 -12.25 -9.95 -3.09
C GLY A 64 -11.05 -9.98 -2.13
N LYS A 65 -9.95 -10.62 -2.53
CA LYS A 65 -8.72 -10.66 -1.72
C LYS A 65 -8.08 -9.29 -1.61
N ILE A 66 -7.99 -8.53 -2.71
CA ILE A 66 -7.43 -7.17 -2.71
C ILE A 66 -8.20 -6.28 -1.73
N LYS A 67 -9.54 -6.31 -1.76
CA LYS A 67 -10.39 -5.55 -0.83
C LYS A 67 -10.20 -5.99 0.62
N GLY A 68 -10.01 -7.29 0.86
CA GLY A 68 -9.73 -7.81 2.20
C GLY A 68 -8.45 -7.22 2.81
N ILE A 69 -7.36 -7.19 2.04
CA ILE A 69 -6.09 -6.60 2.50
C ILE A 69 -6.21 -5.07 2.60
N TRP A 70 -6.83 -4.44 1.61
CA TRP A 70 -7.08 -2.99 1.60
C TRP A 70 -7.83 -2.53 2.85
N ASN A 71 -8.89 -3.26 3.26
CA ASN A 71 -9.64 -2.95 4.48
C ASN A 71 -8.74 -3.04 5.72
N ARG A 72 -7.95 -4.12 5.86
CA ARG A 72 -7.03 -4.28 6.99
C ARG A 72 -6.00 -3.15 7.07
N LEU A 73 -5.48 -2.71 5.93
CA LEU A 73 -4.56 -1.58 5.84
C LEU A 73 -5.23 -0.26 6.22
N MET A 74 -6.47 -0.02 5.76
CA MET A 74 -7.23 1.17 6.15
C MET A 74 -7.59 1.20 7.64
N ASP A 75 -8.03 0.06 8.19
CA ASP A 75 -8.43 -0.04 9.59
C ASP A 75 -7.22 0.16 10.53
N GLY A 76 -6.07 -0.41 10.19
CA GLY A 76 -4.85 -0.30 11.01
C GLY A 76 -4.06 0.99 10.80
N TYR A 77 -3.99 1.49 9.57
CA TYR A 77 -3.00 2.51 9.18
C TYR A 77 -3.59 3.64 8.31
N GLY A 78 -4.91 3.66 8.07
CA GLY A 78 -5.56 4.67 7.24
C GLY A 78 -5.55 6.09 7.82
N HIS A 79 -5.16 6.27 9.07
CA HIS A 79 -4.92 7.59 9.66
C HIS A 79 -3.60 8.22 9.17
N ILE A 80 -2.67 7.40 8.68
CA ILE A 80 -1.36 7.84 8.19
C ILE A 80 -1.51 8.31 6.74
N LYS A 81 -1.27 9.60 6.50
CA LYS A 81 -1.63 10.26 5.23
C LYS A 81 -1.01 9.59 3.98
N PRO A 82 0.31 9.28 3.93
CA PRO A 82 0.86 8.56 2.78
C PRO A 82 0.20 7.20 2.51
N ILE A 83 -0.22 6.49 3.57
CA ILE A 83 -0.88 5.18 3.44
C ILE A 83 -2.30 5.35 2.90
N SER A 84 -3.09 6.28 3.44
CA SER A 84 -4.47 6.48 2.97
C SER A 84 -4.54 6.99 1.53
N GLU A 85 -3.62 7.86 1.11
CA GLU A 85 -3.52 8.32 -0.28
C GLU A 85 -3.13 7.18 -1.24
N LEU A 86 -2.19 6.32 -0.83
CA LEU A 86 -1.82 5.13 -1.58
C LEU A 86 -3.01 4.18 -1.74
N LEU A 87 -3.70 3.89 -0.64
CA LEU A 87 -4.87 3.02 -0.63
C LEU A 87 -6.04 3.63 -1.43
N GLY A 88 -6.20 4.95 -1.43
CA GLY A 88 -7.13 5.63 -2.33
C GLY A 88 -6.82 5.35 -3.80
N SER A 89 -5.54 5.37 -4.18
CA SER A 89 -5.10 5.04 -5.54
C SER A 89 -5.32 3.57 -5.88
N VAL A 90 -5.04 2.65 -4.95
CA VAL A 90 -5.35 1.22 -5.11
C VAL A 90 -6.85 1.01 -5.34
N LYS A 91 -7.69 1.69 -4.55
CA LYS A 91 -9.13 1.59 -4.67
C LYS A 91 -9.60 2.01 -6.06
N LEU A 92 -9.18 3.19 -6.54
CA LEU A 92 -9.57 3.70 -7.87
C LEU A 92 -9.11 2.78 -9.01
N SER A 93 -7.89 2.25 -8.95
CA SER A 93 -7.27 1.51 -10.07
C SER A 93 -7.56 0.00 -10.11
N PHE A 94 -7.95 -0.60 -8.98
CA PHE A 94 -8.13 -2.05 -8.86
C PHE A 94 -9.48 -2.46 -8.25
N LEU A 95 -10.10 -1.62 -7.41
CA LEU A 95 -11.34 -1.96 -6.72
C LEU A 95 -12.58 -1.25 -7.26
N ASP A 96 -12.46 -0.08 -7.86
CA ASP A 96 -13.60 0.73 -8.34
C ASP A 96 -13.74 0.73 -9.87
N SER A 97 -12.86 0.04 -10.62
CA SER A 97 -12.85 0.03 -12.09
C SER A 97 -14.03 -0.74 -12.73
N THR A 98 -15.25 -0.60 -12.21
CA THR A 98 -16.48 -1.13 -12.83
C THR A 98 -17.58 -0.07 -12.81
N THR A 99 -17.45 0.92 -13.69
CA THR A 99 -18.56 1.59 -14.37
C THR A 99 -17.98 2.51 -15.45
N ASN A 100 -17.72 1.95 -16.62
CA ASN A 100 -17.74 2.67 -17.91
C ASN A 100 -17.91 1.61 -19.02
N ASN A 101 -18.97 0.81 -18.90
CA ASN A 101 -19.60 0.17 -20.05
C ASN A 101 -20.99 0.80 -20.12
N ILE A 102 -21.05 2.01 -20.68
CA ILE A 102 -22.31 2.55 -21.19
C ILE A 102 -22.42 1.98 -22.61
N SER A 103 -23.36 1.04 -22.76
CA SER A 103 -23.83 0.46 -24.02
C SER A 103 -24.40 1.52 -24.96
#